data_AF-A0A427ASE8-F1
#
_entry.id   AF-A0A427ASE8-F1
#
_cell.length_a   1.000
_cell.length_b   1.000
_cell.length_c   1.000
_cell.angle_alpha   90.00
_cell.angle_beta   90.00
_cell.angle_gamma   90.00
#
_symmetry.space_group_name_H-M   'P 1'
#
loop_
_entity.id
_entity.type
_entity.pdbx_description
1 polymer ?
#
loop_
_entity_poly.entity_id
_entity_poly.type
_entity_poly.pdbx_seq_one_letter_code
_entity_poly.pdbx_strand_id
1 'polypeptide(L)'
;ILYFLQVPYWLTYDFPPEVREKLNKQWGGTDWRGQAQKWFLFRFTGKEEEINLSGDGTEKPEFEEWTWMTPEQVIKLAVEFKKPIYEQVLQFFKPHLQPDSAASQTKIITGDLTP
;
A
#
# COMPACT_ATOMS: atom_id res chain seq x y z
N ILE A 1 9.79 -7.81 -13.58
CA ILE A 1 9.96 -7.71 -12.11
C ILE A 1 11.24 -8.41 -11.74
N LEU A 2 12.23 -7.67 -11.27
CA LEU A 2 13.46 -8.23 -10.70
C LEU A 2 13.60 -7.63 -9.30
N TYR A 3 14.13 -8.40 -8.34
CA TYR A 3 14.22 -8.07 -6.91
C TYR A 3 12.91 -8.20 -6.12
N PHE A 4 12.94 -9.08 -5.11
CA PHE A 4 11.89 -9.34 -4.14
C PHE A 4 12.54 -9.36 -2.76
N LEU A 5 12.30 -8.32 -1.97
CA LEU A 5 12.63 -8.31 -0.54
C LEU A 5 11.31 -8.34 0.23
N GLN A 6 11.30 -9.02 1.38
CA GLN A 6 10.12 -9.07 2.25
C GLN A 6 10.46 -8.51 3.62
N VAL A 7 9.49 -7.85 4.27
CA VAL A 7 9.57 -7.62 5.71
C VAL A 7 9.49 -8.98 6.41
N PRO A 8 10.44 -9.32 7.30
CA PRO A 8 10.55 -10.68 7.84
C PRO A 8 9.47 -11.02 8.87
N TYR A 9 8.72 -10.03 9.34
CA TYR A 9 7.65 -10.15 10.33
C TYR A 9 6.32 -9.61 9.80
N TRP A 10 5.23 -10.05 10.43
CA TRP A 10 3.90 -9.52 10.17
C TRP A 10 3.74 -8.15 10.81
N LEU A 11 3.13 -7.23 10.07
CA LEU A 11 2.76 -5.91 10.54
C LEU A 11 1.25 -5.86 10.70
N THR A 12 0.79 -5.41 11.87
CA THR A 12 -0.63 -5.41 12.22
C THR A 12 -1.07 -4.02 12.63
N TYR A 13 -2.29 -3.64 12.28
CA TYR A 13 -2.95 -2.45 12.80
C TYR A 13 -4.42 -2.76 13.07
N ASP A 14 -5.01 -2.04 14.01
CA ASP A 14 -6.43 -2.07 14.28
C ASP A 14 -7.15 -0.97 13.50
N PHE A 15 -8.37 -1.25 13.03
CA PHE A 15 -9.23 -0.25 12.44
C PHE A 15 -9.68 0.74 13.53
N PRO A 16 -9.69 2.05 13.24
CA PRO A 16 -10.36 3.03 14.09
C PRO A 16 -11.84 2.65 14.30
N PRO A 17 -12.46 3.02 15.45
CA PRO A 17 -13.84 2.67 15.75
C PRO A 17 -14.84 2.99 14.63
N GLU A 18 -14.68 4.15 13.98
CA GLU A 18 -15.54 4.61 12.89
C GLU A 18 -15.41 3.76 11.62
N VAL A 19 -14.18 3.34 11.28
CA VAL A 19 -13.91 2.46 10.13
C VAL A 19 -14.45 1.07 10.45
N ARG A 20 -14.20 0.57 11.65
CA ARG A 20 -14.71 -0.72 12.11
C ARG A 20 -16.23 -0.78 12.07
N GLU A 21 -16.93 0.26 12.53
CA GLU A 21 -18.39 0.31 12.48
C GLU A 21 -18.91 0.21 11.04
N LYS A 22 -18.28 0.94 10.11
CA LYS A 22 -18.67 0.93 8.70
C LYS A 22 -18.41 -0.44 8.05
N LEU A 23 -17.23 -1.01 8.26
CA LEU A 23 -16.87 -2.34 7.73
C LEU A 23 -17.76 -3.44 8.30
N ASN A 24 -18.07 -3.40 9.60
CA ASN A 24 -18.97 -4.37 10.22
C ASN A 24 -20.37 -4.32 9.58
N LYS A 25 -20.89 -3.14 9.22
CA LYS A 25 -22.17 -3.02 8.50
C LYS A 25 -22.10 -3.60 7.10
N GLN A 26 -20.99 -3.39 6.39
CA GLN A 26 -20.81 -3.86 5.02
C GLN A 26 -20.52 -5.37 4.94
N TRP A 27 -19.83 -5.94 5.93
CA TRP A 27 -19.34 -7.32 5.93
C TRP A 27 -20.10 -8.24 6.89
N GLY A 28 -21.39 -7.98 7.11
CA GLY A 28 -22.29 -8.92 7.77
C GLY A 28 -22.15 -9.02 9.29
N GLY A 29 -21.72 -7.95 9.97
CA GLY A 29 -21.76 -7.83 11.43
C GLY A 29 -20.65 -8.56 12.20
N THR A 30 -19.66 -9.11 11.49
CA THR A 30 -18.48 -9.72 12.14
C THR A 30 -17.58 -8.62 12.71
N ASP A 31 -17.06 -8.78 13.94
CA ASP A 31 -16.15 -7.81 14.60
C ASP A 31 -14.75 -7.83 13.97
N TRP A 32 -14.62 -7.24 12.77
CA TRP A 32 -13.35 -7.12 12.08
C TRP A 32 -12.50 -6.04 12.77
N ARG A 33 -11.45 -6.45 13.49
CA ARG A 33 -10.67 -5.54 14.33
C ARG A 33 -9.57 -4.79 13.60
N GLY A 34 -9.03 -5.36 12.53
CA GLY A 34 -7.83 -4.85 11.89
C GLY A 34 -7.33 -5.77 10.79
N GLN A 35 -6.10 -5.56 10.36
CA GLN A 35 -5.43 -6.41 9.37
C GLN A 35 -4.04 -6.81 9.83
N ALA A 36 -3.65 -8.03 9.48
CA ALA A 36 -2.27 -8.51 9.53
C ALA A 36 -1.74 -8.56 8.10
N GLN A 37 -0.63 -7.87 7.84
CA GLN A 37 -0.10 -7.66 6.51
C GLN A 37 1.36 -8.11 6.40
N LYS A 38 1.72 -8.63 5.24
CA LYS A 38 3.09 -8.93 4.86
C LYS A 38 3.49 -8.09 3.65
N TRP A 39 4.62 -7.40 3.78
CA TRP A 39 5.04 -6.38 2.82
C TRP A 39 6.24 -6.85 2.00
N PHE A 40 6.21 -6.49 0.73
CA PHE A 40 7.20 -6.87 -0.27
C PHE A 40 7.65 -5.66 -1.07
N LEU A 41 8.94 -5.59 -1.37
CA LEU A 41 9.54 -4.59 -2.25
C LEU A 41 9.83 -5.23 -3.60
N PHE A 42 9.38 -4.55 -4.66
CA PHE A 42 9.62 -4.94 -6.04
C PHE A 42 10.24 -3.79 -6.82
N ARG A 43 11.15 -4.12 -7.76
CA ARG A 43 11.56 -3.17 -8.81
C ARG A 43 10.70 -3.38 -10.04
N PHE A 44 9.98 -2.33 -10.42
CA PHE A 44 9.29 -2.30 -11.71
C PHE A 44 10.33 -2.16 -12.83
N THR A 45 10.23 -3.03 -13.83
CA THR A 45 11.16 -3.09 -14.97
C THR A 45 10.44 -3.11 -16.31
N GLY A 46 9.11 -2.93 -16.30
CA GLY A 46 8.27 -2.88 -17.50
C GLY A 46 8.07 -1.44 -17.96
N LYS A 47 7.14 -1.25 -18.90
CA LYS A 47 6.71 0.08 -19.35
C LYS A 47 5.49 0.54 -18.56
N GLU A 48 5.30 1.85 -18.42
CA GLU A 48 4.19 2.39 -17.62
C GLU A 48 2.81 1.99 -18.15
N GLU A 49 2.68 1.77 -19.46
CA GLU A 49 1.44 1.34 -20.10
C GLU A 49 1.03 -0.09 -19.70
N GLU A 50 1.92 -0.87 -19.10
CA GLU A 50 1.62 -2.19 -18.54
C GLU A 50 0.85 -2.09 -17.21
N ILE A 51 0.79 -0.90 -16.58
CA ILE A 51 0.07 -0.70 -15.33
C ILE A 51 -1.42 -0.45 -15.63
N ASN A 52 -2.20 -1.53 -15.59
CA ASN A 52 -3.65 -1.50 -15.77
C ASN A 52 -4.38 -1.60 -14.41
N LEU A 53 -5.05 -0.52 -14.00
CA LEU A 53 -5.83 -0.49 -12.76
C LEU A 53 -7.23 -1.11 -12.90
N SER A 54 -7.74 -1.23 -14.12
CA SER A 54 -9.10 -1.71 -14.40
C SER A 54 -9.22 -3.24 -14.39
N GLY A 55 -8.12 -3.97 -14.23
CA GLY A 55 -8.11 -5.43 -14.32
C GLY A 55 -8.62 -5.93 -15.68
N ASP A 56 -9.46 -6.97 -15.65
CA ASP A 56 -10.17 -7.50 -16.83
C ASP A 56 -11.53 -6.82 -17.08
N GLY A 57 -11.88 -5.82 -16.26
CA GLY A 57 -13.14 -5.08 -16.34
C GLY A 57 -14.36 -5.80 -15.74
N THR A 58 -14.18 -6.96 -15.08
CA THR A 58 -15.31 -7.72 -14.49
C THR A 58 -15.65 -7.28 -13.07
N GLU A 59 -14.67 -6.73 -12.34
CA GLU A 59 -14.82 -6.28 -10.96
C GLU A 59 -14.67 -4.76 -10.86
N LYS A 60 -15.16 -4.18 -9.75
CA LYS A 60 -14.94 -2.78 -9.45
C LYS A 60 -13.44 -2.55 -9.20
N PRO A 61 -12.78 -1.61 -9.91
CA PRO A 61 -11.39 -1.29 -9.66
C PRO A 61 -11.16 -0.85 -8.21
N GLU A 62 -10.08 -1.34 -7.61
CA GLU A 62 -9.63 -0.89 -6.28
C GLU A 62 -9.04 0.53 -6.36
N PHE A 63 -8.41 0.87 -7.49
CA PHE A 63 -7.76 2.15 -7.74
C PHE A 63 -8.31 2.83 -8.98
N GLU A 64 -8.51 4.15 -8.88
CA GLU A 64 -8.89 4.98 -10.02
C GLU A 64 -7.67 5.59 -10.70
N GLU A 65 -6.65 5.96 -9.92
CA GLU A 65 -5.44 6.62 -10.40
C GLU A 65 -4.18 6.06 -9.71
N TRP A 66 -3.05 6.15 -10.41
CA TRP A 66 -1.74 5.86 -9.83
C TRP A 66 -0.76 6.96 -10.22
N THR A 67 0.19 7.26 -9.32
CA THR A 67 1.37 8.06 -9.66
C THR A 67 2.58 7.51 -8.93
N TRP A 68 3.75 7.83 -9.44
CA TRP A 68 5.00 7.54 -8.77
C TRP A 68 5.23 8.58 -7.64
N MET A 69 5.65 8.13 -6.46
CA MET A 69 5.85 9.00 -5.29
C MET A 69 7.16 8.69 -4.57
N THR A 70 7.61 9.62 -3.74
CA THR A 70 8.67 9.39 -2.76
C THR A 70 8.12 8.71 -1.51
N PRO A 71 8.94 7.98 -0.72
CA PRO A 71 8.54 7.43 0.57
C PRO A 71 7.84 8.45 1.48
N GLU A 72 8.36 9.68 1.55
CA GLU A 72 7.84 10.75 2.38
C GLU A 72 6.45 11.22 1.92
N GLN A 73 6.23 11.30 0.60
CA GLN A 73 4.91 11.61 0.02
C GLN A 73 3.89 10.53 0.34
N VAL A 74 4.29 9.25 0.27
CA VAL A 74 3.40 8.12 0.60
C VAL A 74 2.95 8.20 2.06
N ILE A 75 3.86 8.45 3.01
CA ILE A 75 3.48 8.62 4.42
C ILE A 75 2.53 9.81 4.60
N LYS A 76 2.82 10.94 3.95
CA LYS A 76 2.02 12.15 4.09
C LYS A 76 0.58 11.96 3.60
N LEU A 77 0.37 11.16 2.55
CA LEU A 77 -0.93 10.94 1.92
C LEU A 77 -1.69 9.73 2.47
N ALA A 78 -1.01 8.84 3.20
CA ALA A 78 -1.66 7.70 3.82
C ALA A 78 -2.66 8.13 4.92
N VAL A 79 -3.73 7.34 5.08
CA VAL A 79 -4.66 7.49 6.20
C VAL A 79 -3.94 7.26 7.53
N GLU A 80 -4.33 8.00 8.58
CA GLU A 80 -3.55 8.10 9.83
C GLU A 80 -3.22 6.75 10.46
N PHE A 81 -4.18 5.83 10.53
CA PHE A 81 -3.97 4.53 11.17
C PHE A 81 -3.02 3.60 10.40
N LYS A 82 -2.71 3.90 9.13
CA LYS A 82 -1.73 3.15 8.32
C LYS A 82 -0.34 3.75 8.30
N LYS A 83 -0.18 5.03 8.64
CA LYS A 83 1.12 5.70 8.64
C LYS A 83 2.19 4.95 9.44
N PRO A 84 1.93 4.48 10.68
CA PRO A 84 2.96 3.77 11.45
C PRO A 84 3.42 2.46 10.79
N ILE A 85 2.54 1.81 10.02
CA ILE A 85 2.88 0.59 9.27
C ILE A 85 3.76 0.95 8.08
N TYR A 86 3.36 1.97 7.31
CA TYR A 86 4.14 2.39 6.15
C TYR A 86 5.52 2.92 6.57
N GLU A 87 5.62 3.64 7.69
CA GLU A 87 6.89 4.12 8.24
C GLU A 87 7.83 2.96 8.55
N GLN A 88 7.33 1.91 9.20
CA GLN A 88 8.12 0.70 9.49
C GLN A 88 8.56 -0.02 8.21
N VAL A 89 7.65 -0.17 7.24
CA VAL A 89 7.95 -0.81 5.94
C VAL A 89 9.03 -0.02 5.20
N LEU A 90 8.87 1.29 5.08
CA LEU A 90 9.81 2.15 4.37
C LEU A 90 11.15 2.26 5.10
N GLN A 91 11.14 2.28 6.43
CA GLN A 91 12.37 2.23 7.22
C GLN A 91 13.14 0.93 6.98
N PHE A 92 12.44 -0.22 6.95
CA PHE A 92 13.06 -1.51 6.67
C PHE A 92 13.67 -1.57 5.26
N PHE A 93 12.95 -1.07 4.26
CA PHE A 93 13.42 -1.09 2.87
C PHE A 93 14.38 0.04 2.51
N LYS A 94 14.55 1.06 3.36
CA LYS A 94 15.37 2.25 3.10
C LYS A 94 16.75 1.97 2.47
N PRO A 95 17.54 0.96 2.93
CA PRO A 95 18.85 0.67 2.31
C PRO A 95 18.77 0.20 0.85
N HIS A 96 17.59 -0.26 0.41
CA HIS A 96 17.32 -0.80 -0.91
C HIS A 96 16.52 0.15 -1.80
N LEU A 97 16.02 1.25 -1.24
CA LEU A 97 15.43 2.34 -2.00
C LEU A 97 16.59 3.16 -2.59
N GLN A 98 17.04 2.80 -3.78
CA GLN A 98 18.12 3.54 -4.45
C GLN A 98 17.66 5.00 -4.67
N PRO A 99 18.44 6.00 -4.25
CA PRO A 99 18.25 7.38 -4.69
C PRO A 99 18.81 7.51 -6.12
N ASP A 100 18.20 6.85 -7.10
CA ASP A 100 18.67 6.94 -8.48
C ASP A 100 18.15 8.24 -9.12
N SER A 101 19.06 9.22 -9.18
CA SER A 101 19.17 10.23 -10.24
C SER A 101 17.85 10.66 -10.89
N ALA A 102 17.22 11.71 -10.35
CA ALA A 102 16.16 12.54 -10.95
C ALA A 102 14.89 11.88 -11.50
N ALA A 103 14.75 10.55 -11.54
CA ALA A 103 13.61 9.90 -12.20
C ALA A 103 13.15 8.55 -11.61
N SER A 104 13.72 8.07 -10.50
CA SER A 104 13.34 6.76 -9.95
C SER A 104 12.63 6.88 -8.60
N GLN A 105 11.32 6.95 -8.66
CA GLN A 105 10.40 7.00 -7.53
C GLN A 105 10.12 5.59 -6.99
N THR A 106 10.11 5.45 -5.67
CA THR A 106 9.72 4.20 -5.00
C THR A 106 8.21 4.14 -4.90
N LYS A 107 7.58 3.20 -5.60
CA LYS A 107 6.13 3.17 -5.76
C LYS A 107 5.49 2.18 -4.81
N ILE A 108 4.59 2.69 -3.98
CA ILE A 108 3.62 1.87 -3.25
C ILE A 108 2.28 2.05 -3.97
N ILE A 109 1.63 0.95 -4.34
CA ILE A 109 0.26 0.95 -4.83
C ILE A 109 -0.63 1.31 -3.64
N THR A 110 -1.30 2.46 -3.68
CA THR A 110 -2.06 3.00 -2.55
C THR A 110 -3.41 2.30 -2.43
N GLY A 111 -3.42 1.15 -1.75
CA GLY A 111 -4.56 0.28 -1.37
C GLY A 111 -5.80 0.90 -0.74
N ASP A 112 -5.65 1.99 -0.01
CA ASP A 112 -6.44 2.08 1.22
C ASP A 112 -7.07 3.45 1.50
N LEU A 113 -7.57 4.11 0.46
CA LEU A 113 -8.38 5.31 0.64
C LEU A 113 -9.89 5.04 0.77
N THR A 114 -10.30 3.79 0.99
CA THR A 114 -11.68 3.52 1.43
C THR A 114 -11.74 3.43 2.96
N PRO A 115 -12.37 4.39 3.66
CA PRO A 115 -13.03 4.09 4.92
C PRO A 115 -14.16 3.08 4.70
#